data_AF-A0A971U098-F1
#
_entry.id   AF-A0A971U098-F1
#
_cell.length_a   1.000
_cell.length_b   1.000
_cell.length_c   1.000
_cell.angle_alpha   90.00
_cell.angle_beta   90.00
_cell.angle_gamma   90.00
#
_symmetry.space_group_name_H-M   'P 1'
#
loop_
_entity.id
_entity.type
_entity.pdbx_description
1 polymer ?
#
loop_
_entity_poly.entity_id
_entity_poly.type
_entity_poly.pdbx_seq_one_letter_code
_entity_poly.pdbx_strand_id
1 'polypeptide(L)' 'HVKKVVLGSRNDLYAVASGLFKALRDRDNLNYTQIISEPFPETGIGLAIMNRLRKAAWRIDRV' A
#
# COMPACT_ATOMS: atom_id res chain seq x y z
N HIS A 1 -2.26 -6.48 18.04
CA HIS A 1 -3.49 -5.90 17.46
C HIS A 1 -3.27 -5.61 15.98
N VAL A 2 -4.07 -6.22 15.09
CA VAL A 2 -4.01 -5.95 13.65
C VAL A 2 -4.96 -4.79 13.33
N LYS A 3 -4.46 -3.72 12.70
CA LYS A 3 -5.28 -2.57 12.31
C LYS A 3 -5.46 -2.56 10.80
N LYS A 4 -6.70 -2.76 10.34
CA LYS A 4 -7.04 -2.69 8.92
C LYS A 4 -7.11 -1.23 8.46
N VAL A 5 -6.64 -0.96 7.24
CA VAL A 5 -6.73 0.33 6.58
C VAL A 5 -7.42 0.14 5.24
N VAL A 6 -8.45 0.92 4.99
CA VAL A 6 -9.12 0.96 3.68
C VAL A 6 -8.51 2.12 2.91
N LEU A 7 -7.88 1.82 1.77
CA LEU A 7 -7.18 2.79 0.94
C LEU A 7 -8.08 3.43 -0.11
N GLY A 8 -9.17 2.76 -0.50
CA GLY A 8 -10.07 3.19 -1.55
C GLY A 8 -10.71 2.00 -2.25
N SER A 9 -11.25 2.26 -3.44
CA SER A 9 -11.83 1.24 -4.32
C SER A 9 -10.79 0.69 -5.29
N ARG A 10 -10.84 -0.62 -5.59
CA ARG A 10 -10.00 -1.21 -6.65
C ARG A 10 -10.30 -0.65 -8.05
N ASN A 11 -11.48 -0.06 -8.24
CA ASN A 11 -11.87 0.60 -9.49
C ASN A 11 -11.32 2.04 -9.60
N ASP A 12 -10.72 2.57 -8.53
CA ASP A 12 -10.12 3.90 -8.50
C ASP A 12 -8.72 3.84 -7.86
N LEU A 13 -7.73 3.50 -8.69
CA LEU A 13 -6.34 3.39 -8.24
C LEU A 13 -5.72 4.73 -7.82
N TYR A 14 -6.29 5.87 -8.24
CA TYR A 14 -5.84 7.18 -7.78
C TYR A 14 -6.23 7.43 -6.32
N ALA A 15 -7.48 7.10 -5.96
CA ALA A 15 -7.91 7.13 -4.57
C ALA A 15 -7.06 6.19 -3.70
N VAL A 16 -6.79 4.97 -4.19
CA VAL A 16 -5.90 4.01 -3.51
C VAL A 16 -4.49 4.57 -3.29
N ALA A 17 -3.87 5.18 -4.31
CA ALA A 17 -2.55 5.80 -4.17
C ALA A 17 -2.55 6.89 -3.09
N SER A 18 -3.54 7.79 -3.14
CA SER A 18 -3.69 8.86 -2.16
C SER A 18 -3.86 8.33 -0.75
N GLY A 19 -4.74 7.34 -0.58
CA GLY A 19 -4.98 6.64 0.69
C GLY A 19 -3.73 5.95 1.21
N LEU A 20 -2.94 5.30 0.34
CA LEU A 20 -1.70 4.62 0.71
C LEU A 20 -0.68 5.61 1.27
N PHE A 21 -0.39 6.69 0.53
CA PHE A 21 0.60 7.68 0.98
C PHE A 21 0.17 8.43 2.24
N LYS A 22 -1.14 8.65 2.42
CA LYS A 22 -1.67 9.18 3.67
C LYS A 22 -1.49 8.20 4.81
N ALA A 23 -1.88 6.94 4.62
CA ALA A 23 -1.78 5.89 5.62
C ALA A 23 -0.34 5.61 6.06
N LEU A 24 0.64 5.74 5.16
CA LEU A 24 2.06 5.64 5.50
C LEU A 24 2.52 6.85 6.34
N ARG A 25 2.25 8.08 5.89
CA ARG A 25 2.63 9.31 6.60
C ARG A 25 2.00 9.42 7.99
N ASP A 26 0.71 9.11 8.11
CA ASP A 26 0.00 9.13 9.40
C ASP A 26 0.56 8.08 10.38
N ARG A 27 1.32 7.10 9.88
CA ARG A 27 1.84 5.97 10.64
C ARG A 27 3.35 5.94 10.82
N ASP A 28 4.09 6.89 10.25
CA ASP A 28 5.52 7.05 10.54
C ASP A 28 5.79 7.28 12.05
N ASN A 29 4.80 7.82 12.78
CA ASN A 29 4.88 8.02 14.23
C ASN A 29 4.25 6.89 15.07
N LEU A 30 3.78 5.81 14.43
CA LEU A 30 3.17 4.67 15.10
C LEU A 30 4.14 3.47 15.02
N ASN A 31 4.42 2.84 16.16
CA ASN A 31 5.35 1.71 16.30
C ASN A 31 4.82 0.41 15.65
N TYR A 32 4.50 0.44 14.35
CA TYR A 32 4.17 -0.76 13.60
C TYR A 32 5.44 -1.55 13.32
N THR A 33 5.45 -2.81 13.74
CA THR A 33 6.56 -3.72 13.46
C THR A 33 6.59 -4.14 11.99
N GLN A 34 5.41 -4.28 11.36
CA GLN A 34 5.27 -4.71 9.96
C GLN A 34 3.99 -4.14 9.31
N ILE A 35 4.04 -3.95 7.99
CA ILE A 35 2.90 -3.57 7.14
C ILE A 35 2.71 -4.65 6.08
N ILE A 36 1.48 -5.09 5.87
CA ILE A 36 1.12 -6.06 4.83
C ILE A 36 0.18 -5.37 3.84
N SER A 37 0.49 -5.46 2.55
CA SER A 37 -0.34 -4.92 1.47
C SER A 37 -0.68 -6.03 0.48
N GLU A 38 -1.93 -6.05 0.03
CA GLU A 38 -2.31 -6.78 -1.18
C GLU A 38 -1.69 -6.12 -2.42
N PRO A 39 -1.42 -6.89 -3.49
CA PRO A 39 -1.01 -6.31 -4.76
C PRO A 39 -2.15 -5.53 -5.42
N PHE A 40 -1.79 -4.52 -6.21
CA PHE A 40 -2.71 -3.73 -7.01
C PHE A 40 -2.54 -4.05 -8.50
N PRO A 41 -3.60 -3.89 -9.32
CA PRO A 41 -3.49 -4.01 -10.77
C PRO A 41 -2.36 -3.15 -11.33
N GLU A 42 -1.51 -3.72 -12.17
CA GLU A 42 -0.29 -3.06 -12.69
C GLU A 42 -0.56 -2.21 -13.95
N THR A 43 -1.67 -1.50 -13.96
CA THR A 43 -2.12 -0.65 -15.06
C THR A 43 -2.11 0.82 -14.65
N GLY A 44 -1.59 1.70 -15.51
CA GLY A 44 -1.54 3.15 -15.24
C GLY A 44 -0.81 3.45 -13.92
N ILE A 45 -1.45 4.20 -13.01
CA ILE A 45 -0.87 4.54 -11.71
C ILE A 45 -0.57 3.31 -10.84
N GLY A 46 -1.28 2.20 -11.03
CA GLY A 46 -1.05 0.96 -10.29
C GLY A 46 0.35 0.38 -10.50
N LEU A 47 0.93 0.53 -11.69
CA LEU A 47 2.34 0.18 -11.96
C LEU A 47 3.29 1.00 -11.08
N ALA A 48 3.04 2.30 -10.93
CA ALA A 48 3.85 3.19 -10.10
C ALA A 48 3.71 2.87 -8.60
N ILE A 49 2.49 2.55 -8.14
CA ILE A 49 2.22 2.11 -6.77
C ILE A 49 3.01 0.82 -6.48
N MET A 50 2.88 -0.19 -7.33
CA MET A 50 3.56 -1.48 -7.14
C MET A 50 5.07 -1.36 -7.25
N ASN A 51 5.60 -0.49 -8.13
CA ASN A 51 7.03 -0.17 -8.18
C ASN A 51 7.52 0.40 -6.85
N ARG A 52 6.76 1.29 -6.22
CA ARG A 52 7.14 1.86 -4.91
C ARG A 52 7.05 0.83 -3.79
N LEU A 53 5.98 0.04 -3.74
CA LEU A 53 5.81 -1.00 -2.73
C LEU A 53 6.90 -2.07 -2.84
N ARG A 54 7.24 -2.53 -4.04
CA ARG A 54 8.32 -3.51 -4.24
C ARG A 54 9.68 -3.00 -3.78
N LYS A 55 9.97 -1.71 -3.98
CA LYS A 55 11.21 -1.10 -3.49
C LYS A 55 11.25 -0.96 -1.97
N ALA A 56 10.10 -0.80 -1.32
CA ALA A 56 10.00 -0.69 0.14
C ALA A 56 9.87 -2.04 0.85
N ALA A 57 9.41 -3.08 0.13
CA ALA A 57 9.16 -4.39 0.70
C ALA A 57 10.47 -5.12 1.03
N TRP A 58 10.56 -5.62 2.26
CA TRP A 58 11.62 -6.55 2.65
C TRP A 58 11.36 -7.97 2.12
N ARG A 59 10.08 -8.38 2.03
CA ARG A 59 9.67 -9.68 1.51
C ARG A 59 8.43 -9.53 0.63
N ILE A 60 8.38 -10.28 -0.46
CA ILE A 60 7.24 -10.40 -1.36
C ILE A 60 6.87 -11.87 -1.42
N ASP A 61 5.76 -12.23 -0.78
CA ASP A 61 5.23 -13.60 -0.82
C ASP A 61 4.36 -13.73 -2.08
N ARG A 62 4.71 -14.65 -2.98
CA ARG A 62 3.87 -15.01 -4.12
C ARG A 62 2.90 -16.09 -3.65
N VAL A 63 1.61 -15.78 -3.71
CA VAL A 63 0.52 -16.73 -3.50
C VAL A 63 0.14 -17.34 -4.84
#